data_AF-A0A1I7WSE4-F1
#
_entry.id   AF-A0A1I7WSE4-F1
#
_cell.length_a   1.000
_cell.length_b   1.000
_cell.length_c   1.000
_cell.angle_alpha   90.00
_cell.angle_beta   90.00
_cell.angle_gamma   90.00
#
_symmetry.space_group_name_H-M   'P 1'
#
loop_
_entity.id
_entity.type
_entity.pdbx_description
1 polymer ?
#
loop_
_entity_poly.entity_id
_entity_poly.type
_entity_poly.pdbx_seq_one_letter_code
_entity_poly.pdbx_strand_id
1 'polypeptide(L)'
;MAYESNYRMSCYKIMFFLGLLDISAIIVNSIISGILLMEGAVYCSHPTLIYITGSMGLGLWCSTCIVCITLLINRLLDIWKPYLVFRYFGGRRTYIWLTVAFLYGLYFVMFTHPVLFNSKYQSWFFDPFINSNMGLMYQNVAHTFNNSIIVMIICFLYGIFYRTLEKLYNNRKTVRCNRNNIRVFETKSFKLYF
;
A
#
# COMPACT_ATOMS: atom_id res chain seq x y z
N MET A 1 18.77 -4.65 -22.06
CA MET A 1 19.11 -3.38 -21.36
C MET A 1 17.94 -2.38 -21.34
N ALA A 2 17.26 -2.07 -22.46
CA ALA A 2 16.10 -1.15 -22.45
C ALA A 2 14.89 -1.64 -21.63
N TYR A 3 14.68 -2.96 -21.53
CA TYR A 3 13.61 -3.53 -20.71
C TYR A 3 13.82 -3.25 -19.21
N GLU A 4 15.06 -3.27 -18.71
CA GLU A 4 15.31 -3.11 -17.27
C GLU A 4 15.11 -1.69 -16.75
N SER A 5 15.40 -0.70 -17.61
CA SER A 5 15.18 0.71 -17.28
C SER A 5 13.70 1.02 -17.06
N ASN A 6 12.82 0.51 -17.93
CA ASN A 6 11.41 0.88 -17.92
C ASN A 6 10.65 0.38 -16.68
N TYR A 7 10.90 -0.84 -16.18
CA TYR A 7 10.16 -1.36 -15.01
C TYR A 7 10.63 -0.69 -13.70
N ARG A 8 11.93 -0.38 -13.58
CA ARG A 8 12.47 0.36 -12.42
C ARG A 8 11.83 1.74 -12.31
N MET A 9 11.63 2.42 -13.44
CA MET A 9 10.96 3.72 -13.47
C MET A 9 9.50 3.63 -13.03
N SER A 10 8.78 2.56 -13.38
CA SER A 10 7.38 2.37 -12.98
C SER A 10 7.20 2.10 -11.50
N CYS A 11 8.02 1.22 -10.92
CA CYS A 11 7.99 0.95 -9.48
C CYS A 11 8.38 2.20 -8.67
N TYR A 12 9.38 2.95 -9.12
CA TYR A 12 9.83 4.16 -8.45
C TYR A 12 8.73 5.23 -8.41
N LYS A 13 8.01 5.42 -9.53
CA LYS A 13 6.85 6.33 -9.58
C LYS A 13 5.76 5.98 -8.57
N ILE A 14 5.42 4.69 -8.45
CA ILE A 14 4.41 4.21 -7.50
C ILE A 14 4.88 4.43 -6.06
N MET A 15 6.13 4.07 -5.74
CA MET A 15 6.71 4.25 -4.40
C MET A 15 6.83 5.73 -4.01
N PHE A 16 7.19 6.60 -4.95
CA PHE A 16 7.26 8.03 -4.72
C PHE A 16 5.87 8.61 -4.40
N PHE A 17 4.85 8.23 -5.17
CA PHE A 17 3.48 8.67 -4.91
C PHE A 17 2.94 8.13 -3.56
N LEU A 18 3.22 6.86 -3.24
CA LEU A 18 2.89 6.28 -1.94
C LEU A 18 3.52 7.08 -0.79
N GLY A 19 4.80 7.43 -0.92
CA GLY A 19 5.50 8.25 0.07
C GLY A 19 4.89 9.64 0.25
N LEU A 20 4.41 10.28 -0.83
CA LEU A 20 3.69 11.56 -0.71
C LEU A 20 2.39 11.40 0.09
N LEU A 21 1.62 10.35 -0.17
CA LEU A 21 0.39 10.05 0.57
C LEU A 21 0.68 9.81 2.06
N ASP A 22 1.71 9.01 2.37
CA ASP A 22 2.08 8.70 3.75
C ASP A 22 2.58 9.93 4.51
N ILE A 23 3.38 10.81 3.88
CA ILE A 23 3.79 12.08 4.48
C ILE A 23 2.55 12.94 4.79
N SER A 24 1.61 13.05 3.85
CA SER A 24 0.37 13.79 4.10
C SER A 24 -0.51 13.18 5.19
N ALA A 25 -0.55 11.85 5.29
CA ALA A 25 -1.28 11.15 6.34
C ALA A 25 -0.64 11.36 7.72
N ILE A 26 0.69 11.42 7.81
CA ILE A 26 1.42 11.71 9.06
C ILE A 26 1.11 13.13 9.55
N ILE A 27 1.00 14.11 8.65
CA ILE A 27 0.63 15.48 9.04
C ILE A 27 -0.73 15.48 9.75
N VAL A 28 -1.72 14.77 9.21
CA VAL A 28 -3.05 14.66 9.81
C VAL A 28 -3.02 13.85 11.10
N ASN A 29 -2.47 12.63 11.05
CA ASN A 29 -2.59 11.66 12.14
C ASN A 29 -1.66 11.96 13.33
N SER A 30 -0.53 12.63 13.11
CA SER A 30 0.47 12.86 14.16
C SER A 30 0.56 14.34 14.55
N ILE A 31 0.76 15.24 13.59
CA ILE A 31 0.96 16.67 13.89
C ILE A 31 -0.36 17.29 14.36
N ILE A 32 -1.41 17.17 13.55
CA ILE A 32 -2.72 17.76 13.86
C ILE A 32 -3.36 17.07 15.06
N SER A 33 -3.38 15.73 15.10
CA SER A 33 -3.85 15.00 16.28
C SER A 33 -3.09 15.38 17.55
N GLY A 34 -1.77 15.61 17.47
CA GLY A 34 -0.95 16.01 18.62
C GLY A 34 -1.33 17.39 19.15
N ILE A 35 -1.56 18.37 18.26
CA ILE A 35 -2.03 19.71 18.65
C ILE A 35 -3.41 19.62 19.31
N LEU A 36 -4.35 18.91 18.67
CA LEU A 36 -5.70 18.70 19.21
C LEU A 36 -5.68 17.97 20.55
N LEU A 37 -4.73 17.08 20.75
CA LEU A 37 -4.56 16.36 22.01
C LEU A 37 -4.06 17.27 23.14
N MET A 38 -3.10 18.17 22.87
CA MET A 38 -2.61 19.13 23.87
C MET A 38 -3.71 20.09 24.32
N GLU A 39 -4.62 20.47 23.43
CA GLU A 39 -5.78 21.31 23.75
C GLU A 39 -6.93 20.53 24.43
N GLY A 40 -6.88 19.19 24.42
CA GLY A 40 -8.00 18.36 24.85
C GLY A 40 -9.23 18.47 23.94
N ALA A 41 -9.04 18.85 22.67
CA ALA A 41 -10.12 19.17 21.75
C ALA A 41 -11.01 17.97 21.41
N VAL A 42 -12.30 18.25 21.30
CA VAL A 42 -13.33 17.35 20.75
C VAL A 42 -13.94 17.99 19.51
N TYR A 43 -14.77 17.25 18.76
CA TYR A 43 -15.43 17.79 17.56
C TYR A 43 -16.08 19.16 17.77
N CYS A 44 -16.70 19.39 18.93
CA CYS A 44 -17.37 20.66 19.26
C CYS A 44 -16.40 21.85 19.48
N SER A 45 -15.12 21.61 19.74
CA SER A 45 -14.12 22.66 19.97
C SER A 45 -13.70 23.33 18.65
N HIS A 46 -13.35 22.51 17.66
CA HIS A 46 -12.84 22.95 16.36
C HIS A 46 -13.51 22.15 15.22
N PRO A 47 -14.82 22.35 14.97
CA PRO A 47 -15.59 21.48 14.08
C PRO A 47 -15.11 21.53 12.62
N THR A 48 -14.76 22.70 12.11
CA THR A 48 -14.28 22.86 10.73
C THR A 48 -12.93 22.18 10.50
N LEU A 49 -11.98 22.39 11.42
CA LEU A 49 -10.65 21.81 11.34
C LEU A 49 -10.71 20.28 11.46
N ILE A 50 -11.43 19.76 12.46
CA ILE A 50 -11.55 18.32 12.70
C ILE A 50 -12.29 17.63 11.54
N TYR A 51 -13.34 18.25 11.00
CA TYR A 51 -14.07 17.71 9.85
C TYR A 51 -13.18 17.60 8.60
N ILE A 52 -12.49 18.69 8.23
CA ILE A 52 -11.63 18.73 7.03
C ILE A 52 -10.50 17.73 7.18
N THR A 53 -9.78 17.77 8.30
CA THR A 53 -8.62 16.90 8.54
C THR A 53 -9.02 15.43 8.65
N GLY A 54 -10.14 15.12 9.28
CA GLY A 54 -10.70 13.78 9.35
C GLY A 54 -11.14 13.23 7.99
N SER A 55 -11.78 14.05 7.15
CA SER A 55 -12.14 13.66 5.77
C SER A 55 -10.89 13.37 4.93
N MET A 56 -9.87 14.24 5.03
CA MET A 56 -8.59 14.07 4.33
C MET A 56 -7.84 12.84 4.82
N GLY A 57 -7.79 12.60 6.13
CA GLY A 57 -7.16 11.42 6.72
C GLY A 57 -7.77 10.11 6.19
N LEU A 58 -9.10 10.04 6.14
CA LEU A 58 -9.82 8.89 5.59
C LEU A 58 -9.56 8.70 4.08
N GLY A 59 -9.63 9.78 3.30
CA GLY A 59 -9.38 9.73 1.86
C GLY A 59 -7.94 9.31 1.52
N LEU A 60 -6.96 9.84 2.26
CA LEU A 60 -5.55 9.45 2.12
C LEU A 60 -5.34 7.99 2.47
N TRP A 61 -5.95 7.49 3.54
CA TRP A 61 -5.91 6.08 3.91
C TRP A 61 -6.42 5.20 2.75
N CYS A 62 -7.62 5.47 2.26
CA CYS A 62 -8.22 4.69 1.19
C CYS A 62 -7.40 4.74 -0.11
N SER A 63 -6.83 5.90 -0.45
CA SER A 63 -5.92 6.06 -1.60
C SER A 63 -4.65 5.22 -1.43
N THR A 64 -3.98 5.30 -0.27
CA THR A 64 -2.77 4.54 0.06
C THR A 64 -3.02 3.04 -0.10
N CYS A 65 -4.18 2.54 0.34
CA CYS A 65 -4.49 1.12 0.20
C CYS A 65 -4.56 0.64 -1.26
N ILE A 66 -5.16 1.42 -2.17
CA ILE A 66 -5.18 1.10 -3.60
C ILE A 66 -3.79 1.17 -4.21
N VAL A 67 -2.97 2.15 -3.81
CA VAL A 67 -1.57 2.26 -4.26
C VAL A 67 -0.75 1.05 -3.78
N CYS A 68 -0.96 0.58 -2.55
CA CYS A 68 -0.30 -0.61 -2.01
C CYS A 68 -0.65 -1.88 -2.81
N ILE A 69 -1.92 -2.09 -3.16
CA ILE A 69 -2.34 -3.21 -4.02
C ILE A 69 -1.68 -3.09 -5.40
N THR A 70 -1.68 -1.89 -5.97
CA THR A 70 -1.06 -1.60 -7.27
C THR A 70 0.44 -1.92 -7.25
N LEU A 71 1.14 -1.54 -6.17
CA LEU A 71 2.55 -1.83 -5.96
C LEU A 71 2.81 -3.33 -5.85
N LEU A 72 1.98 -4.06 -5.10
CA LEU A 72 2.10 -5.50 -4.91
C LEU A 72 1.90 -6.26 -6.23
N ILE A 73 0.90 -5.86 -7.03
CA ILE A 73 0.68 -6.40 -8.38
C ILE A 73 1.88 -6.12 -9.27
N ASN A 74 2.41 -4.89 -9.26
CA ASN A 74 3.60 -4.53 -10.03
C ASN A 74 4.79 -5.43 -9.67
N ARG A 75 5.01 -5.71 -8.37
CA ARG A 75 6.08 -6.62 -7.90
C ARG A 75 5.83 -8.08 -8.26
N LEU A 76 4.60 -8.55 -8.18
CA LEU A 76 4.23 -9.91 -8.58
C LEU A 76 4.48 -10.15 -10.07
N LEU A 77 4.03 -9.22 -10.92
CA LEU A 77 4.20 -9.31 -12.37
C LEU A 77 5.68 -9.24 -12.79
N ASP A 78 6.49 -8.45 -12.09
CA ASP A 78 7.94 -8.37 -12.32
C ASP A 78 8.61 -9.74 -12.16
N ILE A 79 8.18 -10.50 -11.15
CA ILE A 79 8.71 -11.84 -10.86
C ILE A 79 8.13 -12.90 -11.81
N TRP A 80 6.83 -12.85 -12.09
CA TRP A 80 6.16 -13.85 -12.93
C TRP A 80 6.51 -13.71 -14.40
N LYS A 81 6.21 -12.54 -14.96
CA LYS A 81 6.18 -12.28 -16.40
C LYS A 81 6.52 -10.81 -16.63
N PRO A 82 7.82 -10.48 -16.72
CA PRO A 82 8.29 -9.11 -16.90
C PRO A 82 7.60 -8.36 -18.06
N TYR A 83 7.24 -9.04 -19.14
CA TYR A 83 6.55 -8.44 -20.29
C TYR A 83 5.18 -7.81 -19.93
N LEU A 84 4.48 -8.34 -18.92
CA LEU A 84 3.19 -7.81 -18.47
C LEU A 84 3.36 -6.47 -17.74
N VAL A 85 4.45 -6.30 -17.00
CA VAL A 85 4.77 -5.01 -16.37
C VAL A 85 4.92 -3.92 -17.42
N PHE A 86 5.63 -4.20 -18.52
CA PHE A 86 5.73 -3.25 -19.62
C PHE A 86 4.37 -2.91 -20.26
N ARG A 87 3.49 -3.92 -20.40
CA ARG A 87 2.16 -3.73 -20.99
C ARG A 87 1.24 -2.90 -20.09
N TYR A 88 1.15 -3.22 -18.80
CA TYR A 88 0.20 -2.58 -17.88
C TYR A 88 0.76 -1.34 -17.17
N PHE A 89 2.05 -1.36 -16.86
CA PHE A 89 2.76 -0.31 -16.11
C PHE A 89 3.80 0.40 -16.99
N GLY A 90 3.67 0.39 -18.32
CA GLY A 90 4.58 1.08 -19.23
C GLY A 90 4.33 2.59 -19.30
N GLY A 91 5.37 3.40 -19.07
CA GLY A 91 5.43 4.81 -19.45
C GLY A 91 4.37 5.70 -18.77
N ARG A 92 3.36 6.11 -19.56
CA ARG A 92 2.24 6.98 -19.11
C ARG A 92 1.12 6.20 -18.39
N ARG A 93 1.03 4.89 -18.60
CA ARG A 93 -0.06 4.05 -18.04
C ARG A 93 0.02 3.92 -16.52
N THR A 94 1.22 4.03 -15.94
CA THR A 94 1.38 4.07 -14.48
C THR A 94 0.65 5.26 -13.86
N TYR A 95 0.70 6.43 -14.51
CA TYR A 95 0.00 7.60 -14.02
C TYR A 95 -1.52 7.39 -14.02
N ILE A 96 -2.07 6.62 -14.97
CA ILE A 96 -3.50 6.27 -14.97
C ILE A 96 -3.86 5.53 -13.67
N TRP A 97 -3.08 4.52 -13.28
CA TRP A 97 -3.30 3.79 -12.02
C TRP A 97 -3.18 4.69 -10.79
N LEU A 98 -2.22 5.62 -10.78
CA LEU A 98 -2.05 6.58 -9.68
C LEU A 98 -3.21 7.58 -9.63
N THR A 99 -3.69 8.05 -10.78
CA THR A 99 -4.87 8.91 -10.87
C THR A 99 -6.12 8.18 -10.39
N VAL A 100 -6.30 6.90 -10.72
CA VAL A 100 -7.41 6.09 -10.19
C VAL A 100 -7.35 6.02 -8.67
N ALA A 101 -6.19 5.76 -8.09
CA ALA A 101 -6.03 5.73 -6.63
C ALA A 101 -6.34 7.10 -6.00
N PHE A 102 -5.87 8.19 -6.61
CA PHE A 102 -6.15 9.55 -6.17
C PHE A 102 -7.65 9.89 -6.23
N LEU A 103 -8.32 9.59 -7.34
CA LEU A 103 -9.76 9.81 -7.51
C LEU A 103 -10.58 8.99 -6.53
N TYR A 104 -10.14 7.75 -6.22
CA TYR A 104 -10.77 6.93 -5.20
C TYR A 104 -10.65 7.56 -3.81
N GLY A 105 -9.49 8.08 -3.43
CA GLY A 105 -9.34 8.86 -2.20
C GLY A 105 -10.23 10.10 -2.19
N LEU A 106 -10.29 10.85 -3.30
CA LEU A 106 -11.12 12.04 -3.43
C LEU A 106 -12.61 11.73 -3.26
N TYR A 107 -13.08 10.59 -3.76
CA TYR A 107 -14.44 10.11 -3.54
C TYR A 107 -14.74 9.95 -2.04
N PHE A 108 -13.80 9.38 -1.26
CA PHE A 108 -13.96 9.27 0.19
C PHE A 108 -13.98 10.62 0.90
N VAL A 109 -13.16 11.58 0.45
CA VAL A 109 -13.15 12.94 1.02
C VAL A 109 -14.48 13.66 0.81
N MET A 110 -15.07 13.56 -0.39
CA MET A 110 -16.27 14.34 -0.74
C MET A 110 -17.60 13.67 -0.38
N PHE A 111 -17.69 12.34 -0.52
CA PHE A 111 -18.99 11.64 -0.50
C PHE A 111 -19.19 10.74 0.72
N THR A 112 -18.21 10.60 1.60
CA THR A 112 -18.32 9.68 2.73
C THR A 112 -18.18 10.39 4.07
N HIS A 113 -18.72 9.80 5.13
CA HIS A 113 -18.66 10.39 6.46
C HIS A 113 -17.22 10.42 6.98
N PRO A 114 -16.73 11.59 7.44
CA PRO A 114 -15.37 11.71 7.95
C PRO A 114 -15.23 11.03 9.30
N VAL A 115 -13.98 10.78 9.68
CA VAL A 115 -13.65 10.43 11.06
C VAL A 115 -13.49 11.71 11.88
N LEU A 116 -13.87 11.68 13.14
CA LEU A 116 -13.89 12.81 14.06
C LEU A 116 -12.94 12.54 15.23
N PHE A 117 -12.10 13.51 15.55
CA PHE A 117 -11.14 13.37 16.64
C PHE A 117 -11.82 13.50 18.00
N ASN A 118 -11.45 12.63 18.93
CA ASN A 118 -11.87 12.69 20.32
C ASN A 118 -10.66 12.55 21.25
N SER A 119 -10.33 13.63 21.97
CA SER A 119 -9.22 13.67 22.93
C SER A 119 -9.38 12.67 24.08
N LYS A 120 -10.60 12.36 24.51
CA LYS A 120 -10.88 11.40 25.61
C LYS A 120 -10.35 10.01 25.30
N TYR A 121 -10.45 9.62 24.03
CA TYR A 121 -10.01 8.32 23.53
C TYR A 121 -8.73 8.42 22.68
N GLN A 122 -8.16 9.64 22.58
CA GLN A 122 -6.92 9.95 21.87
C GLN A 122 -6.89 9.43 20.43
N SER A 123 -8.05 9.38 19.76
CA SER A 123 -8.17 8.74 18.44
C SER A 123 -9.34 9.31 17.63
N TRP A 124 -9.40 8.88 16.37
CA TRP A 124 -10.38 9.30 15.37
C TRP A 124 -11.48 8.23 15.25
N PHE A 125 -12.72 8.64 15.46
CA PHE A 125 -13.89 7.77 15.43
C PHE A 125 -14.93 8.28 14.46
N PHE A 126 -15.69 7.37 13.86
CA PHE A 126 -16.85 7.76 13.07
C PHE A 126 -17.96 8.36 13.94
N ASP A 127 -18.17 7.81 15.14
CA ASP A 127 -19.15 8.32 16.10
C ASP A 127 -18.56 9.46 16.94
N PRO A 128 -19.17 10.67 16.94
CA PRO A 128 -18.75 11.78 17.80
C PRO A 128 -19.09 11.60 19.29
N PHE A 129 -19.83 10.54 19.68
CA PHE A 129 -20.25 10.24 21.05
C PHE A 129 -21.10 11.34 21.72
N ILE A 130 -21.80 12.15 20.90
CA ILE A 130 -22.69 13.23 21.38
C ILE A 130 -24.08 12.69 21.72
N ASN A 131 -24.61 11.78 20.89
CA ASN A 131 -25.92 11.16 21.07
C ASN A 131 -25.80 9.64 21.12
N SER A 132 -26.06 9.05 22.29
CA SER A 132 -25.91 7.60 22.56
C SER A 132 -26.75 6.70 21.64
N ASN A 133 -27.85 7.21 21.09
CA ASN A 133 -28.77 6.42 20.25
C ASN A 133 -28.48 6.52 18.74
N MET A 134 -27.48 7.31 18.31
CA MET A 134 -27.27 7.64 16.89
C MET A 134 -25.94 7.10 16.32
N GLY A 135 -25.18 6.31 17.09
CA GLY A 135 -23.83 5.85 16.68
C GLY A 135 -23.80 5.04 15.37
N LEU A 136 -24.88 4.31 15.05
CA LEU A 136 -24.98 3.56 13.79
C LEU A 136 -25.10 4.47 12.55
N MET A 137 -25.71 5.66 12.67
CA MET A 137 -25.86 6.59 11.55
C MET A 137 -24.52 7.19 11.10
N TYR A 138 -23.55 7.26 12.01
CA TYR A 138 -22.24 7.82 11.69
C TYR A 138 -21.28 6.77 11.10
N GLN A 139 -21.64 5.49 11.09
CA GLN A 139 -20.77 4.45 10.55
C GLN A 139 -20.60 4.60 9.03
N ASN A 140 -19.33 4.62 8.60
CA ASN A 140 -19.00 4.66 7.19
C ASN A 140 -18.92 3.25 6.60
N VAL A 141 -20.06 2.74 6.12
CA VAL A 141 -20.17 1.41 5.49
C VAL A 141 -19.21 1.26 4.31
N ALA A 142 -18.99 2.33 3.53
CA ALA A 142 -18.06 2.31 2.40
C ALA A 142 -16.61 2.06 2.84
N HIS A 143 -16.18 2.67 3.95
CA HIS A 143 -14.86 2.44 4.52
C HIS A 143 -14.72 1.01 5.08
N THR A 144 -15.74 0.50 5.78
CA THR A 144 -15.74 -0.88 6.30
C THR A 144 -15.57 -1.90 5.17
N PHE A 145 -16.34 -1.75 4.09
CA PHE A 145 -16.25 -2.62 2.92
C PHE A 145 -14.89 -2.54 2.24
N ASN A 146 -14.37 -1.31 2.07
CA ASN A 146 -13.03 -1.07 1.56
C ASN A 146 -11.97 -1.84 2.36
N ASN A 147 -11.89 -1.62 3.68
CA ASN A 147 -10.91 -2.29 4.53
C ASN A 147 -11.03 -3.82 4.48
N SER A 148 -12.24 -4.36 4.53
CA SER A 148 -12.44 -5.82 4.45
C SER A 148 -11.94 -6.39 3.12
N ILE A 149 -12.28 -5.77 1.99
CA ILE A 149 -11.84 -6.24 0.66
C ILE A 149 -10.34 -6.11 0.51
N ILE A 150 -9.77 -4.98 0.89
CA ILE A 150 -8.34 -4.72 0.72
C ILE A 150 -7.53 -5.72 1.52
N VAL A 151 -7.91 -6.02 2.76
CA VAL A 151 -7.23 -7.03 3.58
C VAL A 151 -7.29 -8.40 2.89
N MET A 152 -8.47 -8.83 2.40
CA MET A 152 -8.60 -10.11 1.70
C MET A 152 -7.71 -10.17 0.44
N ILE A 153 -7.71 -9.12 -0.38
CA ILE A 153 -6.91 -9.05 -1.61
C ILE A 153 -5.41 -9.06 -1.28
N ILE A 154 -4.97 -8.25 -0.32
CA ILE A 154 -3.56 -8.14 0.06
C ILE A 154 -3.06 -9.49 0.58
N CYS A 155 -3.79 -10.13 1.49
CA CYS A 155 -3.42 -11.45 2.02
C CYS A 155 -3.28 -12.49 0.91
N PHE A 156 -4.23 -12.53 -0.03
CA PHE A 156 -4.18 -13.44 -1.17
C PHE A 156 -2.96 -13.18 -2.07
N LEU A 157 -2.72 -11.92 -2.45
CA LEU A 157 -1.61 -11.54 -3.31
C LEU A 157 -0.24 -11.79 -2.65
N TYR A 158 -0.09 -11.50 -1.35
CA TYR A 158 1.15 -11.81 -0.61
C TYR A 158 1.39 -13.31 -0.52
N GLY A 159 0.35 -14.13 -0.37
CA GLY A 159 0.47 -15.58 -0.43
C GLY A 159 1.03 -16.07 -1.77
N ILE A 160 0.55 -15.51 -2.89
CA ILE A 160 1.09 -15.80 -4.23
C ILE A 160 2.55 -15.32 -4.35
N PHE A 161 2.85 -14.13 -3.81
CA PHE A 161 4.18 -13.54 -3.85
C PHE A 161 5.20 -14.42 -3.14
N TYR A 162 4.88 -14.85 -1.91
CA TYR A 162 5.71 -15.76 -1.13
C TYR A 162 5.97 -17.07 -1.85
N ARG A 163 4.92 -17.76 -2.33
CA ARG A 163 5.06 -19.04 -3.07
C ARG A 163 5.92 -18.90 -4.33
N THR A 164 5.82 -17.77 -5.01
CA THR A 164 6.62 -17.51 -6.21
C THR A 164 8.09 -17.31 -5.85
N LEU A 165 8.36 -16.53 -4.81
CA LEU A 165 9.73 -16.31 -4.32
C LEU A 165 10.38 -17.62 -3.85
N GLU A 166 9.64 -18.45 -3.11
CA GLU A 166 10.11 -19.76 -2.67
C GLU A 166 10.51 -20.65 -3.86
N LYS A 167 9.67 -20.75 -4.89
CA LYS A 167 9.99 -21.49 -6.12
C LYS A 167 11.25 -20.96 -6.79
N LEU A 168 11.42 -19.64 -6.91
CA LEU A 168 12.61 -19.04 -7.50
C LEU A 168 13.86 -19.29 -6.67
N TYR A 169 13.74 -19.18 -5.35
CA TYR A 169 14.83 -19.43 -4.42
C TYR A 169 15.31 -20.89 -4.53
N ASN A 170 14.38 -21.84 -4.49
CA ASN A 170 14.68 -23.27 -4.62
C ASN A 170 15.31 -23.59 -5.99
N ASN A 171 14.78 -23.04 -7.08
CA ASN A 171 15.38 -23.21 -8.41
C ASN A 171 16.81 -22.67 -8.48
N ARG A 172 17.06 -21.47 -7.92
CA ARG A 172 18.42 -20.89 -7.87
C ARG A 172 19.36 -21.73 -7.02
N LYS A 173 18.88 -22.28 -5.89
CA LYS A 173 19.65 -23.18 -5.03
C LYS A 173 20.05 -24.46 -5.78
N THR A 174 19.10 -25.09 -6.49
CA THR A 174 19.35 -26.30 -7.30
C THR A 174 20.37 -26.03 -8.40
N VAL A 175 20.22 -24.94 -9.15
CA VAL A 175 21.17 -24.54 -10.21
C VAL A 175 22.56 -24.28 -9.64
N ARG A 176 22.66 -23.59 -8.49
CA ARG A 176 23.94 -23.32 -7.83
C ARG A 176 24.61 -24.61 -7.33
N CYS A 177 23.84 -25.54 -6.76
CA CYS A 177 24.34 -26.84 -6.33
C CYS A 177 24.88 -27.65 -7.53
N ASN A 178 24.11 -27.70 -8.63
CA ASN A 178 24.52 -28.40 -9.84
C ASN A 178 25.81 -27.81 -10.42
N ARG A 179 25.93 -26.47 -10.46
CA ARG A 179 27.15 -25.78 -10.91
C ARG A 179 28.38 -26.08 -10.05
N ASN A 180 28.20 -26.19 -8.73
CA ASN A 180 29.30 -26.56 -7.82
C ASN A 180 29.72 -28.02 -8.03
N ASN A 181 28.76 -28.93 -8.20
CA ASN A 181 29.04 -30.34 -8.49
C ASN A 181 29.86 -30.49 -9.77
N ILE A 182 29.47 -29.83 -10.87
CA ILE A 182 30.20 -29.87 -12.15
C ILE A 182 31.66 -29.41 -11.99
N ARG A 183 31.90 -28.30 -11.25
CA ARG A 183 33.27 -27.81 -11.00
C ARG A 183 34.14 -28.78 -10.19
N VAL A 184 33.53 -29.52 -9.25
CA VAL A 184 34.23 -30.56 -8.47
C VAL A 184 34.60 -31.76 -9.34
N PHE A 185 33.73 -32.14 -10.30
CA PHE A 185 34.03 -33.21 -11.26
C PHE A 185 35.15 -32.83 -12.25
N GLU A 186 35.17 -31.59 -12.75
CA GLU A 186 36.25 -31.09 -13.63
C GLU A 186 37.61 -31.07 -12.91
N THR A 187 37.65 -30.60 -11.66
CA THR A 187 38.90 -30.56 -10.87
C THR A 187 39.41 -31.94 -10.46
N LYS A 188 38.52 -32.92 -10.22
CA LYS A 188 38.91 -34.31 -9.98
C LYS A 188 39.40 -35.00 -11.26
N SER A 189 38.76 -34.77 -12.40
CA SER A 189 39.22 -35.33 -13.68
C SER A 189 40.60 -34.80 -14.06
N PHE A 190 40.85 -33.49 -13.90
CA PHE A 190 42.16 -32.91 -14.20
C PHE A 190 43.30 -33.48 -13.34
N LYS A 191 43.01 -33.95 -12.12
CA LYS A 191 43.95 -34.63 -11.22
C LYS A 191 44.16 -36.12 -11.51
N LEU A 192 43.36 -36.74 -12.38
CA LEU A 192 43.53 -38.14 -12.79
C LEU A 192 44.33 -38.29 -14.09
N TYR A 193 44.44 -37.22 -14.89
CA TYR A 193 45.21 -37.18 -16.13
C TYR A 193 46.63 -36.59 -15.98
N PHE A 194 47.02 -36.22 -14.75
CA PHE A 194 48.34 -35.72 -14.37
C PHE A 194 48.80 -36.41 -13.10
#